data_AF-A0A250YAD4-F1
#
_entry.id   AF-A0A250YAD4-F1
#
_cell.length_a   1.000
_cell.length_b   1.000
_cell.length_c   1.000
_cell.angle_alpha   90.00
_cell.angle_beta   90.00
_cell.angle_gamma   90.00
#
_symmetry.space_group_name_H-M   'P 1'
#
loop_
_entity.id
_entity.type
_entity.pdbx_description
1 polymer ?
#
loop_
_entity_poly.entity_id
_entity_poly.type
_entity_poly.pdbx_seq_one_letter_code
_entity_poly.pdbx_strand_id
1 'polypeptide(L)'
;MEGKQNHESHATLALAQAHFEKGEFAEAEELYSAYIRQCACVAPIGESPESKCSPEDLATAYNNRGQIKYFRVDFYEAMDDYTSAIEVQPDFEVPYYNRGLILYRLGYFDDALEDFKKVLDLNPQFQDATLSLKQTVLDKEEKQRRNIENNY
;
A
#
# COMPACT_ATOMS: atom_id res chain seq x y z
N MET A 1 22.77 -23.93 -5.32
CA MET A 1 22.57 -23.06 -6.51
C MET A 1 21.68 -21.86 -6.12
N GLU A 2 21.85 -21.31 -4.91
CA GLU A 2 20.93 -20.31 -4.32
C GLU A 2 21.23 -18.86 -4.74
N GLY A 3 22.48 -18.55 -5.13
CA GLY A 3 22.90 -17.16 -5.38
C GLY A 3 22.42 -16.52 -6.69
N LYS A 4 21.83 -17.27 -7.63
CA LYS A 4 21.34 -16.71 -8.90
C LYS A 4 19.89 -16.24 -8.85
N GLN A 5 19.03 -16.93 -8.11
CA GLN A 5 17.58 -16.64 -8.09
C GLN A 5 17.21 -15.45 -7.18
N ASN A 6 17.90 -15.25 -6.05
CA ASN A 6 17.76 -14.02 -5.24
C ASN A 6 18.25 -12.77 -5.99
N HIS A 7 19.26 -12.93 -6.86
CA HIS A 7 19.74 -11.85 -7.69
C HIS A 7 18.73 -11.51 -8.81
N GLU A 8 18.02 -12.51 -9.34
CA GLU A 8 17.00 -12.30 -10.38
C GLU A 8 15.73 -11.63 -9.81
N SER A 9 15.23 -12.05 -8.64
CA SER A 9 14.05 -11.41 -8.02
C SER A 9 14.34 -9.95 -7.65
N HIS A 10 15.49 -9.68 -7.04
CA HIS A 10 15.92 -8.31 -6.74
C HIS A 10 16.15 -7.47 -8.01
N ALA A 11 16.62 -8.08 -9.11
CA ALA A 11 16.75 -7.38 -10.39
C ALA A 11 15.38 -7.03 -11.00
N THR A 12 14.38 -7.91 -10.90
CA THR A 12 13.01 -7.61 -11.35
C THR A 12 12.39 -6.46 -10.57
N LEU A 13 12.55 -6.44 -9.23
CA LEU A 13 12.05 -5.34 -8.42
C LEU A 13 12.74 -4.02 -8.74
N ALA A 14 14.07 -4.02 -8.86
CA ALA A 14 14.83 -2.83 -9.23
C ALA A 14 14.43 -2.28 -10.61
N LEU A 15 14.14 -3.16 -11.57
CA LEU A 15 13.64 -2.77 -12.89
C LEU A 15 12.23 -2.16 -12.78
N ALA A 16 11.33 -2.76 -12.01
CA ALA A 16 10.00 -2.22 -11.76
C ALA A 16 10.07 -0.81 -11.17
N GLN A 17 10.96 -0.62 -10.18
CA GLN A 17 11.22 0.67 -9.54
C GLN A 17 11.75 1.70 -10.55
N ALA A 18 12.68 1.31 -11.43
CA ALA A 18 13.22 2.21 -12.44
C ALA A 18 12.16 2.68 -13.46
N HIS A 19 11.22 1.80 -13.85
CA HIS A 19 10.08 2.19 -14.68
C HIS A 19 9.12 3.11 -13.92
N PHE A 20 8.85 2.80 -12.64
CA PHE A 20 7.99 3.62 -11.78
C PHE A 20 8.51 5.07 -11.65
N GLU A 21 9.81 5.24 -11.39
CA GLU A 21 10.47 6.55 -11.26
C GLU A 21 10.44 7.37 -12.56
N LYS A 22 10.39 6.69 -13.72
CA LYS A 22 10.23 7.33 -15.03
C LYS A 22 8.78 7.66 -15.39
N GLY A 23 7.81 7.22 -14.58
CA GLY A 23 6.39 7.33 -14.88
C GLY A 23 5.88 6.33 -15.92
N GLU A 24 6.67 5.29 -16.24
CA GLU A 24 6.31 4.18 -17.13
C GLU A 24 5.45 3.17 -16.34
N PHE A 25 4.28 3.63 -15.91
CA PHE A 25 3.46 2.93 -14.91
C PHE A 25 2.89 1.60 -15.39
N ALA A 26 2.62 1.45 -16.70
CA ALA A 26 2.12 0.18 -17.23
C ALA A 26 3.19 -0.91 -17.15
N GLU A 27 4.41 -0.60 -17.57
CA GLU A 27 5.57 -1.49 -17.49
C GLU A 27 5.91 -1.80 -16.03
N ALA A 28 5.88 -0.79 -15.15
CA ALA A 28 6.11 -0.98 -13.72
C ALA A 28 5.06 -1.91 -13.08
N GLU A 29 3.77 -1.73 -13.39
CA GLU A 29 2.67 -2.55 -12.85
C GLU A 29 2.82 -4.03 -13.24
N GLU A 30 3.18 -4.29 -14.50
CA GLU A 30 3.44 -5.65 -14.99
C GLU A 30 4.62 -6.29 -14.27
N LEU A 31 5.72 -5.54 -14.07
CA LEU A 31 6.90 -6.03 -13.38
C LEU A 31 6.65 -6.28 -11.89
N TYR A 32 5.96 -5.38 -11.18
CA TYR A 32 5.54 -5.62 -9.80
C TYR A 32 4.63 -6.84 -9.70
N SER A 33 3.68 -7.01 -10.63
CA SER A 33 2.80 -8.18 -10.66
C SER A 33 3.54 -9.47 -10.96
N ALA A 34 4.57 -9.44 -11.81
CA ALA A 34 5.44 -10.58 -12.04
C ALA A 34 6.26 -10.94 -10.79
N TYR A 35 6.83 -9.94 -10.12
CA TYR A 35 7.57 -10.11 -8.87
C TYR A 35 6.69 -10.73 -7.77
N ILE A 36 5.52 -10.14 -7.50
CA ILE A 36 4.57 -10.63 -6.50
C ILE A 36 4.16 -12.09 -6.79
N ARG A 37 3.85 -12.43 -8.05
CA ARG A 37 3.53 -13.81 -8.43
C ARG A 37 4.68 -14.77 -8.15
N GLN A 38 5.91 -14.38 -8.45
CA GLN A 38 7.09 -15.21 -8.19
C GLN A 38 7.29 -15.47 -6.69
N CYS A 39 7.00 -14.48 -5.85
CA CYS A 39 7.09 -14.57 -4.39
C CYS A 39 5.96 -15.42 -3.78
N ALA A 40 4.74 -15.35 -4.34
CA ALA A 40 3.57 -16.08 -3.86
C ALA A 40 3.56 -17.59 -4.23
N CYS A 41 4.45 -18.04 -5.12
CA CYS A 41 4.56 -19.43 -5.52
C CYS A 41 5.15 -20.30 -4.38
N VAL A 42 4.26 -20.96 -3.63
CA VAL A 42 4.56 -21.96 -2.59
C VAL A 42 5.30 -23.18 -3.20
N ALA A 43 6.39 -23.59 -2.55
CA ALA A 43 7.10 -24.83 -2.86
C ALA A 43 6.20 -26.07 -2.63
N PRO A 44 6.40 -27.18 -3.35
CA PRO A 44 5.65 -28.41 -3.11
C PRO A 44 5.80 -28.87 -1.65
N ILE A 45 4.74 -29.51 -1.12
CA ILE A 45 4.66 -30.04 0.24
C ILE A 45 5.87 -30.94 0.52
N GLY A 46 6.81 -30.47 1.36
CA GLY A 46 8.01 -31.23 1.72
C GLY A 46 9.31 -30.41 1.82
N GLU A 47 9.34 -29.19 1.29
CA GLU A 47 10.46 -28.26 1.45
C GLU A 47 10.08 -27.10 2.37
N SER A 48 11.04 -26.67 3.21
CA SER A 48 10.98 -25.40 3.94
C SER A 48 10.60 -24.28 2.96
N PRO A 49 9.64 -23.39 3.27
CA PRO A 49 9.31 -22.27 2.41
C PRO A 49 10.48 -21.28 2.49
N GLU A 50 11.52 -21.52 1.70
CA GLU A 50 12.50 -20.50 1.39
C GLU A 50 11.77 -19.47 0.53
N SER A 51 11.12 -18.52 1.20
CA SER A 51 10.53 -17.34 0.55
C SER A 51 11.60 -16.71 -0.32
N LYS A 52 11.40 -16.74 -1.63
CA LYS A 52 12.34 -16.23 -2.66
C LYS A 52 12.52 -14.71 -2.61
N CYS A 53 11.77 -14.05 -1.72
CA CYS A 53 11.65 -12.62 -1.61
C CYS A 53 11.73 -12.23 -0.13
N SER A 54 12.39 -11.11 0.14
CA SER A 54 12.32 -10.45 1.44
C SER A 54 10.88 -9.97 1.69
N PRO A 55 10.36 -10.07 2.92
CA PRO A 55 9.09 -9.44 3.29
C PRO A 55 9.07 -7.93 2.98
N GLU A 56 10.20 -7.23 3.18
CA GLU A 56 10.33 -5.80 2.88
C GLU A 56 10.16 -5.49 1.39
N ASP A 57 10.83 -6.28 0.55
CA ASP A 57 10.73 -6.14 -0.91
C ASP A 57 9.32 -6.46 -1.41
N LEU A 58 8.69 -7.50 -0.84
CA LEU A 58 7.33 -7.89 -1.19
C LEU A 58 6.31 -6.83 -0.77
N ALA A 59 6.44 -6.27 0.43
CA ALA A 59 5.58 -5.18 0.91
C ALA A 59 5.77 -3.92 0.04
N THR A 60 7.01 -3.60 -0.35
CA THR A 60 7.33 -2.50 -1.26
C THR A 60 6.69 -2.70 -2.64
N ALA A 61 6.76 -3.91 -3.20
CA ALA A 61 6.16 -4.23 -4.49
C ALA A 61 4.63 -4.06 -4.46
N TYR A 62 3.97 -4.56 -3.40
CA TYR A 62 2.54 -4.33 -3.20
C TYR A 62 2.21 -2.84 -3.09
N ASN A 63 2.94 -2.09 -2.25
CA ASN A 63 2.72 -0.65 -2.08
C ASN A 63 2.83 0.11 -3.40
N ASN A 64 3.89 -0.13 -4.18
CA ASN A 64 4.14 0.61 -5.41
C ASN A 64 3.14 0.23 -6.51
N ARG A 65 2.74 -1.05 -6.60
CA ARG A 65 1.63 -1.45 -7.49
C ARG A 65 0.31 -0.81 -7.09
N GLY A 66 0.02 -0.76 -5.80
CA GLY A 66 -1.15 -0.06 -5.26
C GLY A 66 -1.14 1.43 -5.62
N GLN A 67 0.03 2.07 -5.58
CA GLN A 67 0.19 3.47 -5.97
C GLN A 67 -0.07 3.72 -7.46
N ILE A 68 0.34 2.81 -8.34
CA ILE A 68 0.01 2.88 -9.78
C ILE A 68 -1.51 2.81 -9.98
N LYS A 69 -2.18 1.84 -9.34
CA LYS A 69 -3.63 1.69 -9.40
C LYS A 69 -4.36 2.91 -8.83
N TYR A 70 -3.84 3.50 -7.76
CA TYR A 70 -4.35 4.76 -7.20
C TYR A 70 -4.25 5.91 -8.21
N PHE A 71 -3.13 6.05 -8.95
CA PHE A 71 -3.02 7.06 -10.01
C PHE A 71 -4.02 6.84 -11.16
N ARG A 72 -4.43 5.59 -11.39
CA ARG A 72 -5.50 5.22 -12.33
C ARG A 72 -6.92 5.35 -11.75
N VAL A 73 -7.05 5.71 -10.47
CA VAL A 73 -8.33 5.82 -9.73
C VAL A 73 -9.02 4.47 -9.49
N ASP A 74 -8.27 3.37 -9.60
CA ASP A 74 -8.71 2.01 -9.26
C ASP A 74 -8.62 1.80 -7.74
N PHE A 75 -9.46 2.51 -7.00
CA PHE A 75 -9.31 2.66 -5.56
C PHE A 75 -9.42 1.34 -4.78
N TYR A 76 -10.33 0.45 -5.15
CA TYR A 76 -10.50 -0.81 -4.43
C TYR A 76 -9.30 -1.74 -4.64
N GLU A 77 -8.84 -1.87 -5.88
CA GLU A 77 -7.68 -2.69 -6.23
C GLU A 77 -6.38 -2.13 -5.65
N ALA A 78 -6.29 -0.81 -5.47
CA ALA A 78 -5.18 -0.17 -4.75
C ALA A 78 -5.24 -0.48 -3.25
N MET A 79 -6.44 -0.44 -2.64
CA MET A 79 -6.62 -0.79 -1.23
C MET A 79 -6.30 -2.26 -0.94
N ASP A 80 -6.60 -3.18 -1.86
CA ASP A 80 -6.23 -4.59 -1.76
C ASP A 80 -4.71 -4.77 -1.72
N ASP A 81 -3.99 -4.02 -2.56
CA ASP A 81 -2.53 -4.00 -2.58
C ASP A 81 -1.95 -3.40 -1.30
N TYR A 82 -2.47 -2.27 -0.82
CA TYR A 82 -2.02 -1.70 0.45
C TYR A 82 -2.29 -2.62 1.63
N THR A 83 -3.44 -3.31 1.63
CA THR A 83 -3.76 -4.30 2.66
C THR A 83 -2.78 -5.48 2.62
N SER A 84 -2.45 -5.98 1.43
CA SER A 84 -1.44 -7.03 1.27
C SER A 84 -0.06 -6.57 1.76
N ALA A 85 0.34 -5.32 1.49
CA ALA A 85 1.60 -4.76 1.99
C ALA A 85 1.61 -4.69 3.53
N ILE A 86 0.51 -4.28 4.15
CA ILE A 86 0.33 -4.22 5.61
C ILE A 86 0.41 -5.61 6.25
N GLU A 87 -0.20 -6.63 5.63
CA GLU A 87 -0.16 -8.01 6.14
C GLU A 87 1.25 -8.60 6.08
N VAL A 88 2.03 -8.27 5.04
CA VAL A 88 3.42 -8.70 4.89
C VAL A 88 4.34 -7.96 5.85
N GLN A 89 4.17 -6.65 5.99
CA GLN A 89 5.01 -5.80 6.83
C GLN A 89 4.16 -4.80 7.65
N PRO A 90 3.69 -5.19 8.85
CA PRO A 90 2.81 -4.36 9.68
C PRO A 90 3.45 -3.08 10.26
N ASP A 91 4.77 -2.96 10.19
CA ASP A 91 5.53 -1.77 10.60
C ASP A 91 5.88 -0.84 9.43
N PHE A 92 5.45 -1.17 8.20
CA PHE A 92 5.59 -0.28 7.05
C PHE A 92 4.44 0.74 7.05
N GLU A 93 4.74 2.00 7.35
CA GLU A 93 3.72 3.02 7.57
C GLU A 93 3.10 3.56 6.27
N VAL A 94 3.82 3.52 5.15
CA VAL A 94 3.39 4.13 3.88
C VAL A 94 2.09 3.52 3.31
N PRO A 95 1.91 2.19 3.29
CA PRO A 95 0.64 1.58 2.89
C PRO A 95 -0.58 2.03 3.71
N TYR A 96 -0.43 2.18 5.03
CA TYR A 96 -1.50 2.72 5.88
C TYR A 96 -1.88 4.13 5.45
N TYR A 97 -0.88 5.00 5.24
CA TYR A 97 -1.14 6.36 4.79
C TYR A 97 -1.87 6.40 3.44
N ASN A 98 -1.41 5.61 2.46
CA ASN A 98 -2.02 5.56 1.13
C ASN A 98 -3.45 5.00 1.15
N ARG A 99 -3.70 3.94 1.93
CA ARG A 99 -5.06 3.39 2.11
C ARG A 99 -5.98 4.38 2.82
N GLY A 100 -5.48 5.07 3.85
CA GLY A 100 -6.20 6.14 4.54
C GLY A 100 -6.61 7.29 3.62
N LEU A 101 -5.75 7.68 2.67
CA LEU A 101 -6.10 8.70 1.66
C LEU A 101 -7.25 8.26 0.75
N ILE A 102 -7.30 6.98 0.37
CA ILE A 102 -8.41 6.44 -0.43
C ILE A 102 -9.70 6.42 0.39
N LEU A 103 -9.65 5.88 1.61
CA LEU A 103 -10.79 5.82 2.52
C LEU A 103 -11.37 7.21 2.79
N TYR A 104 -10.51 8.21 3.00
CA TYR A 104 -10.90 9.61 3.14
C TYR A 104 -11.65 10.12 1.89
N ARG A 105 -11.11 9.88 0.68
CA ARG A 105 -11.74 10.29 -0.59
C ARG A 105 -13.10 9.63 -0.81
N LEU A 106 -13.26 8.39 -0.39
CA LEU A 106 -14.52 7.65 -0.46
C LEU A 106 -15.51 8.04 0.66
N GLY A 107 -15.08 8.87 1.62
CA GLY A 107 -15.91 9.34 2.73
C GLY A 107 -16.05 8.34 3.89
N TYR A 108 -15.21 7.29 3.90
CA TYR A 108 -15.03 6.35 5.01
C TYR A 108 -14.10 6.96 6.07
N PHE A 109 -14.56 8.03 6.71
CA PHE A 109 -13.73 8.85 7.59
C PHE A 109 -13.26 8.12 8.84
N ASP A 110 -14.05 7.18 9.38
CA ASP A 110 -13.65 6.40 10.56
C ASP A 110 -12.45 5.51 10.26
N ASP A 111 -12.52 4.74 9.18
CA ASP A 111 -11.43 3.85 8.75
C ASP A 111 -10.17 4.66 8.36
N ALA A 112 -10.34 5.79 7.68
CA ALA A 112 -9.23 6.70 7.36
C ALA A 112 -8.52 7.22 8.62
N LEU A 113 -9.26 7.57 9.67
CA LEU A 113 -8.68 8.02 10.94
C LEU A 113 -7.89 6.91 11.63
N GLU A 114 -8.33 5.66 11.56
CA GLU A 114 -7.58 4.52 12.10
C GLU A 114 -6.25 4.35 11.38
N ASP A 115 -6.25 4.37 10.05
CA ASP A 115 -5.04 4.26 9.23
C ASP A 115 -4.08 5.43 9.51
N PHE A 116 -4.55 6.68 9.54
CA PHE A 116 -3.66 7.82 9.83
C PHE A 116 -3.09 7.80 11.26
N LYS A 117 -3.86 7.33 12.25
CA LYS A 117 -3.32 7.15 13.62
C LYS A 117 -2.24 6.08 13.63
N LYS A 118 -2.46 4.96 12.94
CA LYS A 118 -1.48 3.89 12.84
C LYS A 118 -0.16 4.37 12.21
N VAL A 119 -0.22 5.23 11.20
CA VAL A 119 0.97 5.88 10.62
C VAL A 119 1.75 6.67 11.69
N LEU A 120 1.05 7.45 12.52
CA LEU A 120 1.69 8.27 13.56
C LEU A 120 2.19 7.45 14.76
N ASP A 121 1.57 6.30 15.03
CA ASP A 121 2.07 5.35 16.04
C ASP A 121 3.40 4.72 15.59
N LEU A 122 3.56 4.44 14.30
CA LEU A 122 4.79 3.90 13.70
C LEU A 122 5.84 4.99 13.50
N ASN A 123 5.42 6.16 13.00
CA ASN A 123 6.27 7.29 12.68
C ASN A 123 5.63 8.61 13.14
N PRO A 124 5.89 9.05 14.39
CA PRO A 124 5.31 10.26 14.95
C PRO A 124 5.69 11.56 14.22
N GLN A 125 6.70 11.52 13.34
CA GLN A 125 7.18 12.68 12.59
C GLN A 125 6.57 12.77 11.19
N PHE A 126 5.65 11.86 10.81
CA PHE A 126 4.97 11.89 9.53
C PHE A 126 3.99 13.08 9.46
N GLN A 127 4.47 14.21 8.94
CA GLN A 127 3.72 15.47 8.92
C GLN A 127 2.41 15.36 8.12
N ASP A 128 2.46 14.71 6.95
CA ASP A 128 1.27 14.57 6.10
C ASP A 128 0.17 13.75 6.79
N ALA A 129 0.50 12.68 7.51
CA ALA A 129 -0.48 11.92 8.28
C ALA A 129 -1.11 12.77 9.40
N THR A 130 -0.34 13.65 10.04
CA THR A 130 -0.88 14.60 11.04
C THR A 130 -1.88 15.58 10.40
N LEU A 131 -1.56 16.08 9.21
CA LEU A 131 -2.45 17.00 8.47
C LEU A 131 -3.72 16.27 8.00
N SER A 132 -3.58 15.10 7.39
CA SER A 132 -4.69 14.27 6.92
C SER A 132 -5.62 13.84 8.07
N LEU A 133 -5.08 13.48 9.24
CA LEU A 133 -5.87 13.17 10.42
C LEU A 133 -6.71 14.37 10.87
N LYS A 134 -6.10 15.56 10.99
CA LYS A 134 -6.82 16.78 11.38
C LYS A 134 -7.92 17.13 10.37
N GLN A 135 -7.60 17.07 9.08
CA GLN A 135 -8.56 17.36 8.02
C GLN A 135 -9.73 16.38 8.05
N THR A 136 -9.46 15.08 8.21
CA THR A 136 -10.48 14.04 8.28
C THR A 136 -11.45 14.24 9.46
N VAL A 137 -10.95 14.68 10.63
CA VAL A 137 -11.82 15.02 11.76
C VAL A 137 -12.77 16.17 11.42
N LEU A 138 -12.25 17.25 10.83
CA LEU A 138 -13.05 18.42 10.46
C LEU A 138 -14.15 18.06 9.45
N ASP A 139 -13.79 17.31 8.39
CA ASP A 139 -14.74 16.94 7.34
C ASP A 139 -15.80 15.96 7.84
N LYS A 140 -15.42 15.07 8.77
CA LYS A 140 -16.36 14.17 9.45
C LYS A 140 -17.37 14.96 10.27
N GLU A 141 -16.93 15.93 11.07
CA GLU A 141 -17.81 16.80 11.86
C GLU A 141 -18.72 17.65 10.98
N GLU A 142 -18.21 18.21 9.88
CA GLU A 142 -19.01 18.97 8.93
C GLU A 142 -20.09 18.09 8.28
N LYS A 143 -19.73 16.87 7.84
CA LYS A 143 -20.69 15.90 7.29
C LYS A 143 -21.78 15.56 8.30
N GLN A 144 -21.42 15.34 9.57
CA GLN A 144 -22.40 15.07 10.63
C GLN A 144 -23.33 16.25 10.87
N ARG A 145 -22.80 17.48 10.91
CA ARG A 145 -23.60 18.70 11.10
C ARG A 145 -24.61 18.91 9.98
N ARG A 146 -24.17 18.79 8.72
CA ARG A 146 -25.06 18.89 7.54
C ARG A 146 -26.16 17.83 7.57
N ASN A 147 -25.83 16.61 8.00
CA ASN A 147 -26.84 15.56 8.13
C ASN A 147 -27.89 15.89 9.20
N ILE A 148 -27.51 16.53 10.30
CA ILE A 148 -28.45 16.98 11.33
C ILE A 148 -29.33 18.10 10.77
N GLU A 149 -28.74 19.12 10.13
CA GLU A 149 -29.45 20.26 9.56
C GLU A 149 -30.45 19.87 8.46
N ASN A 150 -30.11 18.88 7.63
CA ASN A 150 -30.99 18.39 6.56
C ASN A 150 -32.13 17.47 7.05
N ASN A 151 -32.13 17.08 8.33
CA ASN A 151 -33.14 16.19 8.93
C ASN A 151 -34.22 16.96 9.74
N TYR A 152 -34.22 18.29 9.70
CA TYR A 152 -35.24 19.18 10.27
C TYR A 152 -35.91 20.02 9.17
#